data_AF-A0AAV0L2F6-F1
#
_entry.id   AF-A0AAV0L2F6-F1
#
_cell.length_a   1.000
_cell.length_b   1.000
_cell.length_c   1.000
_cell.angle_alpha   90.00
_cell.angle_beta   90.00
_cell.angle_gamma   90.00
#
_symmetry.space_group_name_H-M   'P 1'
#
loop_
_entity.id
_entity.type
_entity.pdbx_description
1 polymer ?
#
loop_
_entity_poly.entity_id
_entity_poly.type
_entity_poly.pdbx_seq_one_letter_code
_entity_poly.pdbx_strand_id
1 'polypeptide(L)'
;MGKSLTQNQLVELAKKGNIEEDGAVLPVVITANDVVVDGFCRARCGNHGIVPSLSKINGKSSSSRSVYVWVGNSETQCPGLCEWPFHEAANGPPSPVLVAPNGDAAMDGVVINLASLLAGAVTNPFGDGYFQGPKEAPLEAGSACPGVFGKGSHPGFAGDLLKDDKSGASYNANGIKGRKFLVPGLFDPATSTCSTVG
;
A
#
# COMPACT_ATOMS: atom_id res chain seq x y z
N MET A 1 -19.05 -10.49 10.51
CA MET A 1 -18.59 -9.12 10.85
C MET A 1 -19.41 -8.15 10.00
N GLY A 2 -19.66 -6.93 10.49
CA GLY A 2 -20.41 -5.89 9.76
C GLY A 2 -19.52 -5.02 8.86
N LYS A 3 -20.05 -3.89 8.37
CA LYS A 3 -19.34 -2.91 7.52
C LYS A 3 -18.55 -1.85 8.30
N SER A 4 -18.48 -1.96 9.62
CA SER A 4 -17.63 -1.11 10.45
C SER A 4 -16.68 -2.02 11.20
N LEU A 5 -15.38 -1.83 10.99
CA LEU A 5 -14.33 -2.67 11.53
C LEU A 5 -13.38 -1.87 12.42
N THR A 6 -13.03 -2.46 13.55
CA THR A 6 -11.93 -1.98 14.39
C THR A 6 -10.60 -2.55 13.92
N GLN A 7 -9.49 -1.97 14.37
CA GLN A 7 -8.15 -2.49 14.10
C GLN A 7 -7.97 -3.94 14.58
N ASN A 8 -8.54 -4.30 15.74
CA ASN A 8 -8.49 -5.68 16.23
C ASN A 8 -9.25 -6.65 15.31
N GLN A 9 -10.34 -6.22 14.68
CA GLN A 9 -11.06 -7.06 13.74
C GLN A 9 -10.26 -7.31 12.45
N LEU A 10 -9.40 -6.36 12.02
CA LEU A 10 -8.45 -6.60 10.93
C LEU A 10 -7.44 -7.70 11.28
N VAL A 11 -6.92 -7.68 12.51
CA VAL A 11 -6.02 -8.73 13.03
C VAL A 11 -6.71 -10.09 13.01
N GLU A 12 -7.97 -10.17 13.46
CA GLU A 12 -8.75 -11.42 13.42
C GLU A 12 -9.05 -11.90 11.99
N LEU A 13 -9.22 -10.99 11.04
CA LEU A 13 -9.35 -11.34 9.62
C LEU A 13 -8.04 -11.88 9.05
N ALA A 14 -6.92 -11.22 9.36
CA ALA A 14 -5.59 -11.64 8.91
C ALA A 14 -5.22 -13.04 9.39
N LYS A 15 -5.60 -13.41 10.62
CA LYS A 15 -5.39 -14.76 11.17
C LYS A 15 -6.03 -15.89 10.33
N LYS A 16 -7.07 -15.58 9.55
CA LYS A 16 -7.71 -16.56 8.66
C LYS A 16 -6.86 -16.92 7.45
N GLY A 17 -5.76 -16.22 7.20
CA GLY A 17 -4.85 -16.43 6.07
C GLY A 17 -3.90 -17.63 6.22
N ASN A 18 -4.24 -18.67 6.99
CA ASN A 18 -3.41 -19.87 7.21
C ASN A 18 -1.97 -19.56 7.66
N ILE A 19 -1.80 -18.64 8.62
CA ILE A 19 -0.50 -18.24 9.19
C ILE A 19 0.22 -19.33 10.04
N GLU A 20 -0.27 -20.57 10.01
CA GLU A 20 0.20 -21.70 10.83
C GLU A 20 0.93 -22.79 10.02
N GLU A 21 1.05 -22.63 8.69
CA GLU A 21 1.79 -23.57 7.83
C GLU A 21 3.27 -23.19 7.70
N ASP A 22 4.14 -24.19 7.52
CA ASP A 22 5.59 -24.02 7.35
C ASP A 22 5.89 -23.21 6.07
N GLY A 23 5.95 -21.88 6.22
CA GLY A 23 6.20 -20.93 5.15
C GLY A 23 6.02 -19.49 5.63
N ALA A 24 6.69 -18.54 4.98
CA ALA A 24 6.46 -17.12 5.22
C ALA A 24 5.17 -16.67 4.52
N VAL A 25 4.04 -16.76 5.22
CA VAL A 25 2.74 -16.27 4.74
C VAL A 25 2.53 -14.82 5.20
N LEU A 26 2.15 -13.95 4.27
CA LEU A 26 1.77 -12.56 4.52
C LEU A 26 0.27 -12.39 4.20
N PRO A 27 -0.63 -12.44 5.20
CA PRO A 27 -2.05 -12.18 4.97
C PRO A 27 -2.27 -10.75 4.50
N VAL A 28 -3.09 -10.62 3.46
CA VAL A 28 -3.53 -9.32 2.94
C VAL A 28 -5.04 -9.22 3.09
N VAL A 29 -5.49 -8.21 3.82
CA VAL A 29 -6.90 -7.86 3.99
C VAL A 29 -7.22 -6.67 3.09
N ILE A 30 -8.18 -6.83 2.19
CA ILE A 30 -8.66 -5.75 1.32
C ILE A 30 -10.12 -5.49 1.69
N THR A 31 -10.45 -4.28 2.11
CA THR A 31 -11.82 -3.91 2.46
C THR A 31 -12.53 -3.23 1.30
N ALA A 32 -13.81 -3.57 1.10
CA ALA A 32 -14.66 -2.98 0.08
C ALA A 32 -14.92 -1.47 0.35
N ASN A 33 -15.40 -0.77 -0.67
CA ASN A 33 -15.62 0.68 -0.64
C ASN A 33 -16.62 1.16 0.43
N ASP A 34 -17.52 0.27 0.86
CA ASP A 34 -18.57 0.53 1.84
C ASP A 34 -18.22 0.05 3.26
N VAL A 35 -16.99 -0.41 3.47
CA VAL A 35 -16.47 -0.82 4.77
C VAL A 35 -15.66 0.33 5.38
N VAL A 36 -16.11 0.78 6.55
CA VAL A 36 -15.42 1.78 7.36
C VAL A 36 -14.47 1.07 8.32
N VAL A 37 -13.25 1.58 8.45
CA VAL A 37 -12.26 1.07 9.40
C VAL A 37 -11.70 2.21 10.24
N ASP A 38 -11.48 1.97 11.52
CA ASP A 38 -10.91 2.96 12.45
C ASP A 38 -9.61 3.60 11.92
N GLY A 39 -9.65 4.91 11.68
CA GLY A 39 -8.52 5.69 11.18
C GLY A 39 -8.24 5.54 9.69
N PHE A 40 -9.08 4.85 8.92
CA PHE A 40 -9.10 5.00 7.46
C PHE A 40 -9.41 6.44 7.08
N CYS A 41 -8.84 6.94 5.99
CA CYS A 41 -9.13 8.27 5.45
C CYS A 41 -8.78 9.50 6.33
N ARG A 42 -8.04 9.32 7.44
CA ARG A 42 -7.58 10.47 8.27
C ARG A 42 -6.14 10.89 7.94
N ALA A 43 -5.28 9.92 7.64
CA ALA A 43 -3.89 10.12 7.20
C ALA A 43 -3.28 8.87 6.56
N ARG A 44 -4.10 7.85 6.28
CA ARG A 44 -3.64 6.54 5.78
C ARG A 44 -4.73 5.86 4.97
N CYS A 45 -4.29 5.07 4.01
CA CYS A 45 -5.14 4.28 3.12
C CYS A 45 -5.06 2.78 3.44
N GLY A 46 -4.34 2.43 4.51
CA GLY A 46 -4.10 1.08 5.00
C GLY A 46 -3.00 1.08 6.06
N ASN A 47 -2.59 -0.10 6.51
CA ASN A 47 -1.40 -0.30 7.34
C ASN A 47 -0.86 -1.73 7.18
N HIS A 48 0.39 -1.95 7.53
CA HIS A 48 0.84 -3.28 7.94
C HIS A 48 0.91 -3.35 9.46
N GLY A 49 0.90 -4.57 10.00
CA GLY A 49 0.88 -4.80 11.43
C GLY A 49 1.24 -6.22 11.79
N ILE A 50 1.21 -6.50 13.09
CA ILE A 50 1.63 -7.80 13.64
C ILE A 50 0.40 -8.61 14.00
N VAL A 51 0.39 -9.88 13.61
CA VAL A 51 -0.56 -10.88 14.11
C VAL A 51 0.18 -11.93 14.94
N PRO A 52 -0.36 -12.34 16.10
CA PRO A 52 0.15 -13.52 16.82
C PRO A 52 0.04 -14.76 15.91
N SER A 53 1.11 -15.55 15.86
CA SER A 53 1.17 -16.78 15.07
C SER A 53 1.84 -17.91 15.86
N LEU A 54 1.80 -19.11 15.29
CA LEU A 54 2.48 -20.28 15.83
C LEU A 54 3.51 -20.75 14.81
N SER A 55 4.73 -21.01 15.27
CA SER A 55 5.79 -21.64 14.47
C SER A 55 6.11 -23.02 15.03
N LYS A 56 6.30 -24.02 14.18
CA LYS A 56 6.77 -25.34 14.62
C LYS A 56 8.30 -25.37 14.64
N ILE A 57 8.89 -25.47 15.84
CA ILE A 57 10.33 -25.65 16.03
C ILE A 57 10.55 -27.06 16.55
N ASN A 58 11.24 -27.91 15.77
CA ASN A 58 11.47 -29.33 16.11
C ASN A 58 10.18 -30.09 16.46
N GLY A 59 9.09 -29.84 15.73
CA GLY A 59 7.79 -30.48 15.96
C GLY A 59 7.01 -29.96 17.17
N LYS A 60 7.52 -28.95 17.89
CA LYS A 60 6.81 -28.28 18.99
C LYS A 60 6.32 -26.90 18.54
N SER A 61 5.08 -26.58 18.89
CA SER A 61 4.52 -25.24 18.64
C SER A 61 5.15 -24.22 19.60
N SER A 62 5.68 -23.14 19.03
CA SER A 62 6.19 -21.98 19.76
C SER A 62 5.44 -20.74 19.31
N SER A 63 5.18 -19.82 20.25
CA SER A 63 4.64 -18.51 19.92
C SER A 63 5.59 -17.78 18.97
N SER A 64 5.01 -17.23 17.91
CA SER A 64 5.70 -16.42 16.91
C SER A 64 4.87 -15.18 16.58
N ARG A 65 5.43 -14.32 15.72
CA ARG A 65 4.78 -13.13 15.20
C ARG A 65 4.87 -13.18 13.68
N SER A 66 3.73 -12.98 13.01
CA SER A 66 3.67 -12.80 11.57
C SER A 66 3.23 -11.38 11.26
N VAL A 67 3.55 -10.90 10.07
CA VAL A 67 3.11 -9.60 9.58
C VAL A 67 1.82 -9.80 8.79
N TYR A 68 0.95 -8.80 8.76
CA TYR A 68 -0.18 -8.72 7.83
C TYR A 68 -0.23 -7.33 7.21
N VAL A 69 -0.93 -7.21 6.08
CA VAL A 69 -1.24 -5.93 5.44
C VAL A 69 -2.75 -5.76 5.36
N TRP A 70 -3.23 -4.55 5.62
CA TRP A 70 -4.58 -4.11 5.28
C TRP A 70 -4.53 -2.88 4.38
N VAL A 71 -5.37 -2.87 3.35
CA VAL A 71 -5.62 -1.71 2.49
C VAL A 71 -7.13 -1.56 2.28
N GLY A 72 -7.61 -0.31 2.30
CA GLY A 72 -9.02 0.00 2.09
C GLY A 72 -9.29 0.58 0.72
N ASN A 73 -10.41 0.21 0.11
CA ASN A 73 -10.97 0.92 -1.04
C ASN A 73 -11.60 2.23 -0.56
N SER A 74 -11.14 3.36 -1.10
CA SER A 74 -11.48 4.72 -0.66
C SER A 74 -12.62 5.40 -1.43
N GLU A 75 -13.21 4.73 -2.41
CA GLU A 75 -14.08 5.31 -3.44
C GLU A 75 -15.18 6.20 -2.84
N THR A 76 -15.81 5.76 -1.75
CA THR A 76 -16.94 6.47 -1.12
C THR A 76 -16.57 7.30 0.11
N GLN A 77 -15.30 7.29 0.53
CA GLN A 77 -14.86 7.86 1.81
C GLN A 77 -13.83 8.97 1.65
N CYS A 78 -12.78 8.77 0.85
CA CYS A 78 -11.70 9.74 0.67
C CYS A 78 -10.90 9.55 -0.63
N PRO A 79 -11.55 9.53 -1.80
CA PRO A 79 -10.87 9.24 -3.05
C PRO A 79 -9.69 10.20 -3.32
N GLY A 80 -9.85 11.49 -3.02
CA GLY A 80 -8.76 12.46 -3.19
C GLY A 80 -7.54 12.29 -2.28
N LEU A 81 -7.64 11.50 -1.21
CA LEU A 81 -6.49 11.18 -0.35
C LEU A 81 -5.75 9.92 -0.83
N CYS A 82 -6.49 8.91 -1.30
CA CYS A 82 -5.96 7.56 -1.48
C CYS A 82 -5.89 7.09 -2.94
N GLU A 83 -6.47 7.84 -3.87
CA GLU A 83 -6.57 7.47 -5.29
C GLU A 83 -5.78 8.41 -6.19
N TRP A 84 -5.08 9.41 -5.64
CA TRP A 84 -4.15 10.21 -6.43
C TRP A 84 -3.07 9.29 -7.04
N PRO A 85 -2.80 9.36 -8.35
CA PRO A 85 -3.15 10.44 -9.28
C PRO A 85 -4.38 10.20 -10.18
N PHE A 86 -5.20 9.19 -9.88
CA PHE A 86 -6.42 8.83 -10.62
C PHE A 86 -7.69 9.52 -10.11
N HIS A 87 -7.57 10.31 -9.05
CA HIS A 87 -8.59 11.25 -8.57
C HIS A 87 -7.93 12.60 -8.24
N GLU A 88 -8.71 13.68 -8.26
CA GLU A 88 -8.27 15.00 -7.80
C GLU A 88 -7.72 14.91 -6.37
N ALA A 89 -6.51 15.44 -6.16
CA ALA A 89 -5.86 15.42 -4.85
C ALA A 89 -6.66 16.23 -3.83
N ALA A 90 -6.84 15.68 -2.63
CA ALA A 90 -7.48 16.38 -1.52
C ALA A 90 -6.63 17.54 -0.98
N ASN A 91 -5.30 17.46 -1.15
CA ASN A 91 -4.33 18.44 -0.68
C ASN A 91 -3.23 18.66 -1.72
N GLY A 92 -2.60 19.84 -1.70
CA GLY A 92 -1.49 20.18 -2.59
C GLY A 92 -1.94 20.94 -3.85
N PRO A 93 -1.00 21.22 -4.78
CA PRO A 93 -1.32 21.93 -6.01
C PRO A 93 -2.21 21.08 -6.93
N PRO A 94 -3.14 21.70 -7.68
CA PRO A 94 -3.96 21.00 -8.66
C PRO A 94 -3.10 20.27 -9.70
N SER A 95 -3.53 19.07 -10.08
CA SER A 95 -2.89 18.24 -11.11
C SER A 95 -3.94 17.63 -12.04
N PRO A 96 -3.65 17.44 -13.34
CA PRO A 96 -4.53 16.65 -14.21
C PRO A 96 -4.74 15.24 -13.64
N VAL A 97 -6.00 14.79 -13.59
CA VAL A 97 -6.35 13.42 -13.21
C VAL A 97 -5.89 12.47 -14.30
N LEU A 98 -5.11 11.45 -13.92
CA LEU A 98 -4.60 10.44 -14.85
C LEU A 98 -5.66 9.37 -15.11
N VAL A 99 -5.56 8.72 -16.28
CA VAL A 99 -6.40 7.57 -16.60
C VAL A 99 -5.85 6.32 -15.91
N ALA A 100 -6.71 5.66 -15.13
CA ALA A 100 -6.39 4.48 -14.33
C ALA A 100 -6.13 3.25 -15.24
N PRO A 101 -5.00 2.52 -15.07
CA PRO A 101 -4.63 1.42 -15.96
C PRO A 101 -5.50 0.18 -15.89
N ASN A 102 -6.31 0.00 -14.84
CA ASN A 102 -7.27 -1.09 -14.71
C ASN A 102 -8.72 -0.62 -14.87
N GLY A 103 -8.93 0.65 -15.25
CA GLY A 103 -10.26 1.22 -15.52
C GLY A 103 -11.08 1.56 -14.27
N ASP A 104 -10.50 1.43 -13.08
CA ASP A 104 -11.13 1.70 -11.79
C ASP A 104 -10.11 2.45 -10.90
N ALA A 105 -10.36 3.75 -10.70
CA ALA A 105 -9.46 4.63 -9.95
C ALA A 105 -9.28 4.18 -8.49
N ALA A 106 -10.34 3.68 -7.86
CA ALA A 106 -10.31 3.23 -6.48
C ALA A 106 -9.49 1.95 -6.32
N MET A 107 -9.65 1.00 -7.23
CA MET A 107 -8.85 -0.23 -7.24
C MET A 107 -7.40 0.01 -7.62
N ASP A 108 -7.12 0.93 -8.55
CA ASP A 108 -5.75 1.34 -8.86
C ASP A 108 -5.09 2.11 -7.70
N GLY A 109 -5.86 2.90 -6.95
CA GLY A 109 -5.45 3.46 -5.66
C GLY A 109 -5.12 2.38 -4.62
N VAL A 110 -5.96 1.34 -4.50
CA VAL A 110 -5.68 0.17 -3.65
C VAL A 110 -4.36 -0.50 -4.05
N VAL A 111 -4.06 -0.63 -5.34
CA VAL A 111 -2.78 -1.21 -5.82
C VAL A 111 -1.58 -0.36 -5.40
N ILE A 112 -1.64 0.97 -5.59
CA ILE A 112 -0.57 1.90 -5.16
C ILE A 112 -0.30 1.75 -3.66
N ASN A 113 -1.36 1.82 -2.85
CA ASN A 113 -1.25 1.76 -1.40
C ASN A 113 -0.77 0.39 -0.93
N LEU A 114 -1.27 -0.70 -1.53
CA LEU A 114 -0.81 -2.05 -1.24
C LEU A 114 0.67 -2.21 -1.54
N ALA A 115 1.17 -1.72 -2.67
CA ALA A 115 2.58 -1.79 -3.02
C ALA A 115 3.46 -1.04 -2.01
N SER A 116 3.05 0.16 -1.58
CA SER A 116 3.73 0.92 -0.52
C SER A 116 3.77 0.13 0.81
N LEU A 117 2.64 -0.45 1.20
CA LEU A 117 2.50 -1.17 2.46
C LEU A 117 3.25 -2.51 2.46
N LEU A 118 3.30 -3.20 1.32
CA LEU A 118 4.11 -4.41 1.15
C LEU A 118 5.61 -4.10 1.30
N ALA A 119 6.09 -2.98 0.74
CA ALA A 119 7.46 -2.54 0.94
C ALA A 119 7.75 -2.26 2.43
N GLY A 120 6.83 -1.59 3.12
CA GLY A 120 6.89 -1.38 4.58
C GLY A 120 6.92 -2.70 5.37
N ALA A 121 6.01 -3.62 5.05
CA ALA A 121 5.92 -4.93 5.70
C ALA A 121 7.19 -5.78 5.54
N VAL A 122 7.94 -5.61 4.45
CA VAL A 122 9.20 -6.34 4.21
C VAL A 122 10.40 -5.64 4.86
N THR A 123 10.45 -4.31 4.79
CA THR A 123 11.62 -3.52 5.22
C THR A 123 11.55 -3.10 6.69
N ASN A 124 10.35 -3.00 7.25
CA ASN A 124 10.08 -2.61 8.64
C ASN A 124 8.95 -3.47 9.28
N PRO A 125 9.01 -4.81 9.19
CA PRO A 125 7.92 -5.72 9.57
C PRO A 125 7.38 -5.55 10.99
N PHE A 126 8.25 -5.18 11.95
CA PHE A 126 7.92 -5.11 13.37
C PHE A 126 8.13 -3.72 13.98
N GLY A 127 8.34 -2.69 13.15
CA GLY A 127 8.57 -1.31 13.60
C GLY A 127 9.96 -1.05 14.19
N ASP A 128 10.92 -1.91 13.91
CA ASP A 128 12.33 -1.84 14.32
C ASP A 128 13.32 -2.10 13.18
N GLY A 129 12.83 -2.05 11.93
CA GLY A 129 13.61 -2.16 10.71
C GLY A 129 13.92 -0.81 10.09
N TYR A 130 13.66 -0.69 8.79
CA TYR A 130 14.05 0.46 7.97
C TYR A 130 12.97 1.54 7.87
N PHE A 131 13.25 2.73 8.40
CA PHE A 131 12.41 3.92 8.29
C PHE A 131 13.21 5.21 8.52
N GLN A 132 12.66 6.36 8.11
CA GLN A 132 13.15 7.69 8.43
C GLN A 132 12.29 8.36 9.53
N GLY A 133 12.89 9.29 10.27
CA GLY A 133 12.20 10.06 11.30
C GLY A 133 12.06 9.31 12.63
N PRO A 134 11.27 9.86 13.58
CA PRO A 134 11.04 9.23 14.88
C PRO A 134 10.17 7.97 14.74
N LYS A 135 10.37 6.99 15.64
CA LYS A 135 9.65 5.70 15.63
C LYS A 135 8.14 5.86 15.81
N GLU A 136 7.71 6.94 16.43
CA GLU A 136 6.29 7.27 16.67
C GLU A 136 5.58 7.76 15.39
N ALA A 137 6.34 8.24 14.40
CA ALA A 137 5.83 8.70 13.10
C ALA A 137 6.83 8.35 11.96
N PRO A 138 7.06 7.06 11.70
CA PRO A 138 8.09 6.62 10.76
C PRO A 138 7.64 6.83 9.30
N LEU A 139 8.56 7.33 8.47
CA LEU A 139 8.44 7.28 7.02
C LEU A 139 9.18 6.04 6.51
N GLU A 140 8.44 5.03 6.08
CA GLU A 140 8.96 3.77 5.59
C GLU A 140 9.31 3.84 4.10
N ALA A 141 9.84 2.76 3.53
CA ALA A 141 10.33 2.72 2.16
C ALA A 141 9.38 3.37 1.13
N GLY A 142 8.08 3.09 1.19
CA GLY A 142 7.09 3.71 0.30
C GLY A 142 6.58 5.07 0.79
N SER A 143 6.29 5.22 2.09
CA SER A 143 5.72 6.47 2.63
C SER A 143 6.71 7.63 2.69
N ALA A 144 8.01 7.36 2.60
CA ALA A 144 9.06 8.37 2.40
C ALA A 144 9.07 8.94 0.96
N CYS A 145 8.35 8.32 0.02
CA CYS A 145 8.28 8.73 -1.39
C CYS A 145 6.86 9.07 -1.85
N PRO A 146 6.13 9.94 -1.12
CA PRO A 146 4.73 10.21 -1.42
C PRO A 146 4.58 10.80 -2.83
N GLY A 147 3.81 10.10 -3.66
CA GLY A 147 3.49 10.53 -5.02
C GLY A 147 4.64 10.50 -6.02
N VAL A 148 5.78 9.90 -5.67
CA VAL A 148 6.89 9.69 -6.61
C VAL A 148 6.61 8.42 -7.40
N PHE A 149 6.16 8.56 -8.66
CA PHE A 149 5.86 7.42 -9.52
C PHE A 149 6.75 7.34 -10.77
N GLY A 150 7.33 8.46 -11.20
CA GLY A 150 8.20 8.52 -12.36
C GLY A 150 9.34 9.52 -12.18
N LYS A 151 10.18 9.65 -13.20
CA LYS A 151 11.25 10.64 -13.18
C LYS A 151 10.67 12.06 -13.11
N GLY A 152 11.29 12.94 -12.34
CA GLY A 152 10.88 14.33 -12.23
C GLY A 152 9.61 14.58 -11.42
N SER A 153 9.08 13.59 -10.68
CA SER A 153 7.94 13.79 -9.78
C SER A 153 8.19 14.96 -8.82
N HIS A 154 7.15 15.75 -8.60
CA HIS A 154 7.11 16.86 -7.65
C HIS A 154 5.64 17.10 -7.24
N PRO A 155 5.35 17.96 -6.25
CA PRO A 155 3.97 18.25 -5.87
C PRO A 155 3.13 18.65 -7.10
N GLY A 156 2.03 17.93 -7.35
CA GLY A 156 1.14 18.14 -8.50
C GLY A 156 1.56 17.44 -9.81
N PHE A 157 2.66 16.67 -9.81
CA PHE A 157 3.12 15.93 -10.98
C PHE A 157 3.63 14.55 -10.59
N ALA A 158 2.95 13.51 -11.06
CA ALA A 158 3.27 12.11 -10.79
C ALA A 158 4.63 11.67 -11.36
N GLY A 159 5.25 12.48 -12.23
CA GLY A 159 6.48 12.15 -12.94
C GLY A 159 6.22 11.71 -14.37
N ASP A 160 7.30 11.45 -15.09
CA ASP A 160 7.25 10.92 -16.45
C ASP A 160 6.81 9.45 -16.42
N LEU A 161 5.55 9.21 -16.81
CA LEU A 161 4.92 7.89 -16.84
C LEU A 161 4.74 7.39 -18.27
N LEU A 162 4.73 6.06 -18.42
CA LEU A 162 4.34 5.42 -19.67
C LEU A 162 2.84 5.64 -19.90
N LYS A 163 2.45 5.76 -21.17
CA LYS A 163 1.05 5.84 -21.59
C LYS A 163 0.66 4.63 -22.44
N ASP A 164 -0.54 4.12 -22.22
CA ASP A 164 -1.15 3.12 -23.09
C ASP A 164 -1.82 3.81 -24.28
N ASP A 165 -1.41 3.46 -25.50
CA ASP A 165 -1.90 4.13 -26.71
C ASP A 165 -3.41 3.96 -26.97
N LYS A 166 -4.02 2.89 -26.43
CA LYS A 166 -5.44 2.57 -26.67
C LYS A 166 -6.37 3.21 -25.65
N SER A 167 -6.01 3.11 -24.37
CA SER A 167 -6.82 3.57 -23.24
C SER A 167 -6.43 4.95 -22.74
N GLY A 168 -5.21 5.43 -23.06
CA GLY A 168 -4.63 6.63 -22.46
C GLY A 168 -4.14 6.44 -21.03
N ALA A 169 -4.20 5.21 -20.49
CA ALA A 169 -3.82 4.91 -19.12
C ALA A 169 -2.35 5.25 -18.82
N SER A 170 -2.10 5.79 -17.63
CA SER A 170 -0.74 6.10 -17.15
C SER A 170 -0.24 5.02 -16.19
N TYR A 171 0.99 4.52 -16.40
CA TYR A 171 1.56 3.40 -15.64
C TYR A 171 3.09 3.45 -15.61
N ASN A 172 3.70 2.69 -14.70
CA ASN A 172 5.17 2.52 -14.64
C ASN A 172 5.60 1.05 -14.50
N ALA A 173 4.66 0.12 -14.31
CA ALA A 173 4.94 -1.30 -14.16
C ALA A 173 4.10 -2.16 -15.12
N ASN A 174 4.76 -3.16 -15.72
CA ASN A 174 4.12 -4.19 -16.53
C ASN A 174 3.94 -5.46 -15.70
N GLY A 175 2.70 -5.91 -15.56
CA GLY A 175 2.34 -7.15 -14.90
C GLY A 175 2.16 -8.33 -15.86
N ILE A 176 1.79 -9.47 -15.29
CA ILE A 176 1.48 -10.68 -16.06
C ILE A 176 0.29 -10.46 -16.99
N LYS A 177 0.29 -11.16 -18.14
CA LYS A 177 -0.79 -11.13 -19.13
C LYS A 177 -1.13 -9.72 -19.64
N GLY A 178 -0.14 -8.83 -19.69
CA GLY A 178 -0.30 -7.48 -20.23
C GLY A 178 -1.03 -6.50 -19.32
N ARG A 179 -1.28 -6.86 -18.05
CA ARG A 179 -1.81 -5.91 -17.06
C ARG A 179 -0.80 -4.81 -16.79
N LYS A 180 -1.29 -3.60 -16.55
CA LYS A 180 -0.49 -2.41 -16.28
C LYS A 180 -0.82 -1.89 -14.90
N PHE A 181 0.18 -1.36 -14.21
CA PHE A 181 0.03 -0.86 -12.86
C PHE A 181 0.85 0.43 -12.68
N LEU A 182 0.36 1.28 -11.79
CA LEU A 182 1.15 2.34 -11.20
C LEU A 182 1.52 1.90 -9.78
N VAL A 183 2.81 1.90 -9.47
CA VAL A 183 3.32 1.55 -8.14
C VAL A 183 4.28 2.64 -7.65
N PRO A 184 4.38 2.90 -6.34
CA PRO A 184 5.20 3.99 -5.82
C PRO A 184 6.69 3.72 -6.02
N GLY A 185 7.46 4.80 -6.10
CA GLY A 185 8.89 4.75 -5.86
C GLY A 185 9.17 4.41 -4.40
N LEU A 186 10.34 3.82 -4.16
CA LEU A 186 10.80 3.44 -2.83
C LEU A 186 12.05 4.23 -2.48
N PHE A 187 12.15 4.62 -1.22
CA PHE A 187 13.29 5.37 -0.71
C PHE A 187 14.51 4.47 -0.58
N ASP A 188 15.55 4.78 -1.35
CA ASP A 188 16.84 4.11 -1.34
C ASP A 188 17.79 4.81 -0.36
N PRO A 189 18.22 4.13 0.73
CA PRO A 189 19.10 4.74 1.72
C PRO A 189 20.51 5.00 1.18
N ALA A 190 20.96 4.24 0.18
CA ALA A 190 22.30 4.37 -0.35
C ALA A 190 22.47 5.68 -1.13
N THR A 191 21.43 6.10 -1.83
CA THR A 191 21.42 7.33 -2.62
C THR A 191 20.70 8.49 -1.94
N SER A 192 19.93 8.22 -0.88
CA SER A 192 19.02 9.18 -0.25
C SER A 192 18.01 9.78 -1.24
N THR A 193 17.53 8.95 -2.16
CA THR A 193 16.54 9.35 -3.18
C THR A 193 15.42 8.32 -3.33
N CYS A 194 14.34 8.72 -3.98
CA CYS A 194 13.23 7.82 -4.33
C CYS A 194 13.48 7.18 -5.70
N SER A 195 13.57 5.86 -5.71
CA SER A 195 13.78 5.06 -6.92
C SER A 195 12.45 4.50 -7.41
N THR A 196 12.10 4.79 -8.66
CA THR A 196 10.88 4.28 -9.32
C THR A 196 11.19 3.01 -10.09
N VAL A 197 10.17 2.17 -10.32
CA VAL A 197 10.28 1.11 -11.33
C VAL A 197 10.17 1.75 -12.72
N GLY A 198 11.25 1.69 -13.49
CA GLY A 198 11.35 2.30 -14.81
C GLY A 198 12.79 2.48 -15.26
#